data_AF-A0A660S372-F1
#
_entry.id   AF-A0A660S372-F1
#
_cell.length_a   1.000
_cell.length_b   1.000
_cell.length_c   1.000
_cell.angle_alpha   90.00
_cell.angle_beta   90.00
_cell.angle_gamma   90.00
#
_symmetry.space_group_name_H-M   'P 1'
#
loop_
_entity.id
_entity.type
_entity.pdbx_description
1 polymer ?
#
loop_
_entity_poly.entity_id
_entity_poly.type
_entity_poly.pdbx_seq_one_letter_code
_entity_poly.pdbx_strand_id
1 'polypeptide(L)'
;MPVFYPIYLSGIAYICWFLGNKIKERSHIFFSYIFIAFLFLLALFFNLKADFSYKPYPKYPSFMAKGLSKIKHTASKDAAIWCWWDIGYLSQYWSNRGTFIDGGSQTPQRTYFAAFPLTTGNERLAAQWITFFLVQGESGFKKLTHKFGPEKAINILKTVLSVPKEQAKTYLEKYNLPPQSWLHFFFPKTNREIYLVLDYSLINKAYWWYYFGTWDMKTRKGHHASIEKIPQAQFKGSFLIGKKCKIDLNKGIGKWQGHSFNLKALVIINLRKKIIQKRSYAHTHGFILEISQPTNEAFLLTEKFYHSLFNRLFALNLPTPHFVNIYNTPHIFQVWKVR
;
A
#
# COMPACT_ATOMS: atom_id res chain seq x y z
N MET A 1 -5.81 0.03 -25.12
CA MET A 1 -7.13 -0.60 -25.41
C MET A 1 -8.21 0.38 -25.89
N PRO A 2 -8.42 1.59 -25.33
CA PRO A 2 -9.53 2.43 -25.80
C PRO A 2 -9.36 2.99 -27.23
N VAL A 3 -8.12 3.01 -27.73
CA VAL A 3 -7.77 3.58 -29.05
C VAL A 3 -8.38 2.80 -30.23
N PHE A 4 -8.72 1.51 -30.04
CA PHE A 4 -9.23 0.67 -31.12
C PHE A 4 -10.76 0.62 -31.20
N TYR A 5 -11.50 1.12 -30.21
CA TYR A 5 -12.97 1.09 -30.23
C TYR A 5 -13.55 1.75 -31.49
N PRO A 6 -13.09 2.93 -31.94
CA PRO A 6 -13.61 3.54 -33.17
C PRO A 6 -13.36 2.68 -34.42
N ILE A 7 -12.22 1.98 -34.47
CA ILE A 7 -11.86 1.09 -35.58
C ILE A 7 -12.77 -0.14 -35.58
N TYR A 8 -13.01 -0.76 -34.43
CA TYR A 8 -13.92 -1.90 -34.32
C TYR A 8 -15.37 -1.51 -34.64
N LEU A 9 -15.83 -0.36 -34.19
CA LEU A 9 -17.17 0.14 -34.51
C LEU A 9 -17.32 0.40 -36.02
N SER A 10 -16.30 0.96 -36.66
CA SER A 10 -16.28 1.13 -38.12
C SER A 10 -16.32 -0.21 -38.85
N GLY A 11 -15.61 -1.23 -38.35
CA GLY A 11 -15.65 -2.60 -38.87
C GLY A 11 -17.03 -3.25 -38.73
N ILE A 12 -17.67 -3.13 -37.56
CA ILE A 12 -19.03 -3.65 -37.32
C ILE A 12 -20.04 -2.95 -38.24
N ALA A 13 -19.94 -1.63 -38.38
CA ALA A 13 -20.79 -0.86 -39.29
C ALA A 13 -20.61 -1.31 -40.75
N TYR A 14 -19.37 -1.52 -41.18
CA TYR A 14 -19.08 -2.03 -42.53
C TYR A 14 -19.65 -3.43 -42.75
N ILE A 15 -19.54 -4.35 -41.77
CA ILE A 15 -20.13 -5.69 -41.85
C ILE A 15 -21.64 -5.62 -41.96
N CYS A 16 -22.31 -4.78 -41.15
CA CYS A 16 -23.76 -4.60 -41.22
C CYS A 16 -24.18 -4.07 -42.59
N TRP A 17 -23.46 -3.08 -43.11
CA TRP A 17 -23.68 -2.52 -44.45
C TRP A 17 -23.45 -3.55 -45.56
N PHE A 18 -22.34 -4.29 -45.52
CA PHE A 18 -21.97 -5.28 -46.53
C PHE A 18 -23.01 -6.41 -46.60
N LEU A 19 -23.40 -6.97 -45.46
CA LEU A 19 -24.42 -8.03 -45.40
C LEU A 19 -25.80 -7.50 -45.80
N GLY A 20 -26.15 -6.29 -45.39
CA GLY A 20 -27.38 -5.62 -45.83
C GLY A 20 -27.45 -5.45 -47.34
N ASN A 21 -26.35 -5.03 -47.98
CA ASN A 21 -26.27 -4.90 -49.43
C ASN A 21 -26.43 -6.25 -50.15
N LYS A 22 -25.86 -7.33 -49.62
CA LYS A 22 -26.06 -8.68 -50.18
C LYS A 22 -27.51 -9.14 -50.15
N ILE A 23 -28.28 -8.74 -49.14
CA ILE A 23 -29.73 -9.00 -49.07
C ILE A 23 -30.48 -8.12 -50.06
N LYS A 24 -30.09 -6.84 -50.22
CA LYS A 24 -30.67 -5.93 -51.21
C LYS A 24 -30.49 -6.43 -52.65
N GLU A 25 -29.35 -7.04 -52.96
CA GLU A 25 -29.07 -7.64 -54.28
C GLU A 25 -29.95 -8.87 -54.57
N ARG A 26 -30.42 -9.59 -53.54
CA ARG A 26 -31.15 -10.86 -53.68
C ARG A 26 -32.64 -10.77 -53.34
N SER A 27 -33.12 -9.63 -52.86
CA SER A 27 -34.48 -9.45 -52.33
C SER A 27 -34.93 -7.99 -52.39
N HIS A 28 -36.11 -7.67 -51.82
CA HIS A 28 -36.62 -6.31 -51.75
C HIS A 28 -35.82 -5.43 -50.78
N ILE A 29 -35.60 -4.16 -51.14
CA ILE A 29 -34.83 -3.18 -50.33
C ILE A 29 -35.33 -3.04 -48.89
N PHE A 30 -36.64 -3.24 -48.68
CA PHE A 30 -37.27 -3.21 -47.36
C PHE A 30 -36.68 -4.26 -46.40
N PHE A 31 -36.44 -5.50 -46.87
CA PHE A 31 -35.87 -6.57 -46.06
C PHE A 31 -34.41 -6.32 -45.70
N SER A 32 -33.66 -5.64 -46.58
CA SER A 32 -32.29 -5.20 -46.30
C SER A 32 -32.24 -4.23 -45.11
N TYR A 33 -33.12 -3.22 -45.08
CA TYR A 33 -33.17 -2.27 -43.96
C TYR A 33 -33.59 -2.93 -42.64
N ILE A 34 -34.57 -3.84 -42.66
CA ILE A 34 -34.96 -4.61 -41.47
C ILE A 34 -33.77 -5.42 -40.94
N PHE A 35 -33.02 -6.08 -41.82
CA PHE A 35 -31.88 -6.87 -41.42
C PHE A 35 -30.73 -6.03 -40.84
N ILE A 36 -30.42 -4.88 -41.47
CA ILE A 36 -29.42 -3.93 -40.94
C ILE A 36 -29.86 -3.41 -39.56
N ALA A 37 -31.13 -3.03 -39.40
CA ALA A 37 -31.66 -2.59 -38.12
C ALA A 37 -31.58 -3.70 -37.05
N PHE A 38 -31.88 -4.94 -37.42
CA PHE A 38 -31.73 -6.09 -36.53
C PHE A 38 -30.28 -6.30 -36.09
N LEU A 39 -29.31 -6.30 -37.02
CA LEU A 39 -27.90 -6.45 -36.68
C LEU A 39 -27.39 -5.31 -35.78
N PHE A 40 -27.83 -4.08 -36.06
CA PHE A 40 -27.51 -2.93 -35.24
C PHE A 40 -28.08 -3.07 -33.82
N LEU A 41 -29.36 -3.43 -33.70
CA LEU A 41 -30.01 -3.65 -32.41
C LEU A 41 -29.38 -4.82 -31.64
N LEU A 42 -28.96 -5.88 -32.33
CA LEU A 42 -28.25 -7.01 -31.73
C LEU A 42 -26.90 -6.57 -31.15
N ALA A 43 -26.10 -5.84 -31.93
CA ALA A 43 -24.82 -5.29 -31.48
C ALA A 43 -25.01 -4.32 -30.30
N LEU A 44 -26.01 -3.44 -30.38
CA LEU A 44 -26.38 -2.51 -29.31
C LEU A 44 -26.80 -3.26 -28.04
N PHE A 45 -27.64 -4.31 -28.17
CA PHE A 45 -28.14 -5.09 -27.05
C PHE A 45 -27.01 -5.74 -26.24
N PHE A 46 -26.01 -6.35 -26.88
CA PHE A 46 -24.89 -6.95 -26.15
C PHE A 46 -24.04 -5.90 -25.39
N ASN A 47 -23.84 -4.72 -25.98
CA ASN A 47 -23.10 -3.63 -25.33
C ASN A 47 -23.90 -3.02 -24.16
N LEU A 48 -25.20 -2.75 -24.37
CA LEU A 48 -26.09 -2.23 -23.33
C LEU A 48 -26.28 -3.23 -22.19
N LYS A 49 -26.41 -4.53 -22.49
CA LYS A 49 -26.50 -5.56 -21.45
C LYS A 49 -25.27 -5.57 -20.55
N ALA A 50 -24.08 -5.38 -21.12
CA ALA A 50 -22.85 -5.28 -20.33
C ALA A 50 -22.84 -4.02 -19.47
N ASP A 51 -23.26 -2.88 -20.03
CA ASP A 51 -23.29 -1.59 -19.32
C ASP A 51 -24.33 -1.55 -18.18
N PHE A 52 -25.56 -2.01 -18.44
CA PHE A 52 -26.61 -2.10 -17.41
C PHE A 52 -26.27 -3.11 -16.30
N SER A 53 -25.39 -4.07 -16.58
CA SER A 53 -24.88 -5.00 -15.54
C SER A 53 -23.79 -4.37 -14.67
N TYR A 54 -23.16 -3.29 -15.14
CA TYR A 54 -22.09 -2.59 -14.43
C TYR A 54 -22.69 -1.51 -13.52
N LYS A 55 -22.61 -1.73 -12.21
CA LYS A 55 -22.96 -0.71 -11.21
C LYS A 55 -21.68 -0.04 -10.72
N PRO A 56 -21.37 1.21 -11.16
CA PRO A 56 -20.21 1.92 -10.64
C PRO A 56 -20.45 2.27 -9.18
N TYR A 57 -19.62 1.75 -8.29
CA TYR A 57 -19.55 2.20 -6.90
C TYR A 57 -18.35 3.13 -6.74
N PRO A 58 -18.40 4.11 -5.81
CA PRO A 58 -17.22 4.88 -5.46
C PRO A 58 -16.06 3.94 -5.12
N LYS A 59 -14.91 4.15 -5.77
CA LYS A 59 -13.72 3.33 -5.55
C LYS A 59 -13.30 3.30 -4.07
N TYR A 60 -13.55 4.38 -3.34
CA TYR A 60 -13.21 4.52 -1.93
C TYR A 60 -14.44 4.76 -1.07
N PRO A 61 -14.59 4.03 0.05
CA PRO A 61 -15.72 4.17 0.96
C PRO A 61 -15.66 5.45 1.80
N SER A 62 -16.83 5.85 2.33
CA SER A 62 -17.02 7.13 3.03
C SER A 62 -16.16 7.32 4.28
N PHE A 63 -15.77 6.26 4.98
CA PHE A 63 -14.88 6.39 6.16
C PHE A 63 -13.48 6.89 5.80
N MET A 64 -12.96 6.58 4.60
CA MET A 64 -11.67 7.11 4.15
C MET A 64 -11.78 8.61 3.90
N ALA A 65 -12.85 9.03 3.21
CA ALA A 65 -13.17 10.43 2.99
C ALA A 65 -13.31 11.20 4.33
N LYS A 66 -14.02 10.62 5.32
CA LYS A 66 -14.13 11.20 6.67
C LYS A 66 -12.78 11.35 7.37
N GLY A 67 -11.94 10.32 7.34
CA GLY A 67 -10.62 10.36 7.97
C GLY A 67 -9.68 11.40 7.34
N LEU A 68 -9.70 11.53 6.02
CA LEU A 68 -8.93 12.54 5.29
C LEU A 68 -9.50 13.96 5.46
N SER A 69 -10.83 14.10 5.44
CA SER A 69 -11.51 15.38 5.70
C SER A 69 -11.22 15.91 7.11
N LYS A 70 -11.05 15.03 8.11
CA LYS A 70 -10.58 15.45 9.44
C LYS A 70 -9.27 16.23 9.35
N ILE A 71 -8.30 15.78 8.54
CA ILE A 71 -7.02 16.48 8.33
C ILE A 71 -7.26 17.87 7.74
N LYS A 72 -8.16 18.00 6.75
CA LYS A 72 -8.51 19.29 6.13
C LYS A 72 -8.87 20.34 7.17
N HIS A 73 -9.66 19.94 8.17
CA HIS A 73 -10.21 20.82 9.19
C HIS A 73 -9.31 21.02 10.42
N THR A 74 -8.46 20.04 10.76
CA THR A 74 -7.65 20.10 11.99
C THR A 74 -6.17 20.42 11.79
N ALA A 75 -5.62 20.14 10.61
CA ALA A 75 -4.20 20.30 10.34
C ALA A 75 -3.84 21.70 9.83
N SER A 76 -2.58 22.11 10.00
CA SER A 76 -1.99 23.31 9.40
C SER A 76 -2.17 23.29 7.87
N LYS A 77 -2.33 24.47 7.26
CA LYS A 77 -2.55 24.56 5.79
C LYS A 77 -1.40 24.00 4.97
N ASP A 78 -0.18 24.06 5.51
CA ASP A 78 1.02 23.56 4.87
C ASP A 78 1.30 22.08 5.16
N ALA A 79 0.44 21.40 5.93
CA ALA A 79 0.62 19.98 6.28
C ALA A 79 0.77 19.09 5.03
N ALA A 80 1.44 17.94 5.21
CA ALA A 80 1.70 17.00 4.13
C ALA A 80 1.28 15.58 4.47
N ILE A 81 0.89 14.84 3.44
CA ILE A 81 0.47 13.44 3.54
C ILE A 81 1.55 12.53 2.95
N TRP A 82 2.01 11.58 3.76
CA TRP A 82 2.76 10.43 3.30
C TRP A 82 1.81 9.26 3.09
N CYS A 83 1.74 8.75 1.87
CA CYS A 83 0.90 7.62 1.52
C CYS A 83 1.47 6.87 0.32
N TRP A 84 0.94 5.68 0.05
CA TRP A 84 1.22 4.99 -1.20
C TRP A 84 0.45 5.64 -2.37
N TRP A 85 1.03 5.61 -3.56
CA TRP A 85 0.55 6.40 -4.70
C TRP A 85 -0.91 6.13 -5.09
N ASP A 86 -1.39 4.91 -4.88
CA ASP A 86 -2.79 4.53 -5.16
C ASP A 86 -3.83 5.41 -4.46
N ILE A 87 -3.52 5.93 -3.27
CA ILE A 87 -4.41 6.82 -2.51
C ILE A 87 -3.94 8.27 -2.50
N GLY A 88 -2.94 8.62 -3.32
CA GLY A 88 -2.39 9.97 -3.38
C GLY A 88 -3.42 11.02 -3.78
N TYR A 89 -4.07 10.86 -4.94
CA TYR A 89 -5.11 11.80 -5.38
C TYR A 89 -6.31 11.84 -4.43
N LEU A 90 -6.73 10.70 -3.87
CA LEU A 90 -7.78 10.65 -2.86
C LEU A 90 -7.41 11.47 -1.62
N SER A 91 -6.17 11.30 -1.15
CA SER A 91 -5.63 12.01 0.00
C SER A 91 -5.58 13.51 -0.27
N GLN A 92 -5.06 13.93 -1.42
CA GLN A 92 -5.02 15.34 -1.83
C GLN A 92 -6.43 15.95 -1.84
N TYR A 93 -7.39 15.29 -2.49
CA TYR A 93 -8.75 15.77 -2.63
C TYR A 93 -9.46 15.98 -1.28
N TRP A 94 -9.48 14.96 -0.43
CA TRP A 94 -10.24 15.03 0.83
C TRP A 94 -9.53 15.78 1.94
N SER A 95 -8.20 15.72 2.01
CA SER A 95 -7.44 16.44 3.04
C SER A 95 -7.09 17.88 2.64
N ASN A 96 -7.17 18.22 1.35
CA ASN A 96 -6.65 19.49 0.81
C ASN A 96 -5.19 19.74 1.22
N ARG A 97 -4.34 18.71 1.15
CA ARG A 97 -2.90 18.73 1.48
C ARG A 97 -2.10 17.99 0.41
N GLY A 98 -0.86 18.41 0.19
CA GLY A 98 0.03 17.75 -0.77
C GLY A 98 0.46 16.35 -0.32
N THR A 99 0.73 15.45 -1.27
CA THR A 99 1.31 14.12 -0.99
C THR A 99 2.73 14.00 -1.50
N PHE A 100 3.52 13.10 -0.91
CA PHE A 100 4.87 12.81 -1.41
C PHE A 100 4.86 12.05 -2.75
N ILE A 101 3.91 11.15 -2.97
CA ILE A 101 3.64 10.54 -4.28
C ILE A 101 2.13 10.39 -4.49
N ASP A 102 1.73 10.32 -5.75
CA ASP A 102 0.36 10.10 -6.21
C ASP A 102 0.36 9.32 -7.53
N GLY A 103 -0.82 9.15 -8.12
CA GLY A 103 -1.07 8.37 -9.33
C GLY A 103 -0.26 8.79 -10.56
N GLY A 104 0.31 10.01 -10.59
CA GLY A 104 1.08 10.52 -11.74
C GLY A 104 2.50 10.96 -11.43
N SER A 105 2.96 10.84 -10.19
CA SER A 105 4.27 11.34 -9.74
C SER A 105 5.25 10.23 -9.32
N GLN A 106 4.97 8.97 -9.68
CA GLN A 106 5.85 7.86 -9.34
C GLN A 106 7.05 7.81 -10.27
N THR A 107 8.23 7.87 -9.68
CA THR A 107 9.50 7.46 -10.31
C THR A 107 10.04 6.24 -9.56
N PRO A 108 10.97 5.45 -10.12
CA PRO A 108 11.59 4.35 -9.40
C PRO A 108 12.17 4.81 -8.04
N GLN A 109 12.81 5.98 -8.03
CA GLN A 109 13.39 6.58 -6.85
C GLN A 109 12.34 7.00 -5.81
N ARG A 110 11.28 7.73 -6.21
CA ARG A 110 10.22 8.13 -5.27
C ARG A 110 9.44 6.94 -4.74
N THR A 111 9.26 5.90 -5.55
CA THR A 111 8.63 4.63 -5.15
C THR A 111 9.44 3.95 -4.04
N TYR A 112 10.77 3.87 -4.21
CA TYR A 112 11.68 3.37 -3.17
C TYR A 112 11.54 4.18 -1.87
N PHE A 113 11.63 5.51 -1.97
CA PHE A 113 11.54 6.39 -0.80
C PHE A 113 10.22 6.25 -0.05
N ALA A 114 9.10 6.20 -0.78
CA ALA A 114 7.77 6.06 -0.21
C ALA A 114 7.56 4.72 0.50
N ALA A 115 8.12 3.64 -0.05
CA ALA A 115 7.98 2.29 0.47
C ALA A 115 8.89 1.98 1.67
N PHE A 116 10.15 2.44 1.63
CA PHE A 116 11.15 2.13 2.66
C PHE A 116 10.66 2.30 4.12
N PRO A 117 10.07 3.44 4.54
CA PRO A 117 9.67 3.62 5.93
C PRO A 117 8.63 2.60 6.39
N LEU A 118 7.85 2.01 5.48
CA LEU A 118 6.87 0.97 5.80
C LEU A 118 7.53 -0.39 6.09
N THR A 119 8.73 -0.64 5.54
CA THR A 119 9.43 -1.93 5.65
C THR A 119 10.33 -2.05 6.87
N THR A 120 10.84 -0.93 7.38
CA THR A 120 11.79 -0.92 8.52
C THR A 120 11.08 -1.17 9.84
N GLY A 121 11.73 -1.88 10.77
CA GLY A 121 11.27 -1.99 12.16
C GLY A 121 11.76 -0.84 13.05
N ASN A 122 12.65 0.02 12.56
CA ASN A 122 13.11 1.20 13.28
C ASN A 122 12.16 2.38 13.01
N GLU A 123 11.30 2.66 13.99
CA GLU A 123 10.26 3.69 13.92
C GLU A 123 10.84 5.10 13.80
N ARG A 124 11.92 5.40 14.52
CA ARG A 124 12.63 6.70 14.43
C ARG A 124 13.12 6.91 13.01
N LEU A 125 13.81 5.91 12.47
CA LEU A 125 14.31 5.96 11.10
C LEU A 125 13.16 6.22 10.12
N ALA A 126 12.04 5.52 10.25
CA ALA A 126 10.89 5.74 9.38
C ALA A 126 10.33 7.17 9.49
N ALA A 127 10.12 7.69 10.70
CA ALA A 127 9.60 9.04 10.91
C ALA A 127 10.57 10.10 10.38
N GLN A 128 11.86 9.98 10.71
CA GLN A 128 12.88 10.90 10.23
C GLN A 128 13.09 10.83 8.71
N TRP A 129 12.95 9.64 8.12
CA TRP A 129 12.99 9.45 6.66
C TRP A 129 11.84 10.18 5.97
N ILE A 130 10.61 9.99 6.45
CA ILE A 130 9.42 10.69 5.95
C ILE A 130 9.64 12.20 6.03
N THR A 131 10.07 12.71 7.20
CA THR A 131 10.33 14.14 7.41
C THR A 131 11.43 14.66 6.49
N PHE A 132 12.54 13.94 6.35
CA PHE A 132 13.64 14.31 5.48
C PHE A 132 13.16 14.48 4.03
N PHE A 133 12.46 13.48 3.47
CA PHE A 133 12.04 13.53 2.07
C PHE A 133 10.91 14.53 1.81
N LEU A 134 10.08 14.85 2.80
CA LEU A 134 9.07 15.90 2.67
C LEU A 134 9.64 17.31 2.71
N VAL A 135 10.79 17.51 3.37
CA VAL A 135 11.42 18.84 3.49
C VAL A 135 12.54 19.04 2.47
N GLN A 136 13.44 18.07 2.36
CA GLN A 136 14.62 18.15 1.48
C GLN A 136 14.33 17.67 0.05
N GLY A 137 13.29 16.85 -0.13
CA GLY A 137 12.91 16.29 -1.42
C GLY A 137 14.01 15.47 -2.09
N GLU A 138 13.86 15.30 -3.41
CA GLU A 138 14.85 14.61 -4.23
C GLU A 138 16.16 15.42 -4.35
N SER A 139 16.10 16.75 -4.24
CA SER A 139 17.29 17.62 -4.23
C SER A 139 18.24 17.31 -3.07
N GLY A 140 17.70 17.04 -1.87
CA GLY A 140 18.51 16.64 -0.73
C GLY A 140 19.23 15.33 -0.98
N PHE A 141 18.51 14.33 -1.51
CA PHE A 141 19.15 13.09 -1.89
C PHE A 141 20.22 13.29 -2.97
N LYS A 142 19.94 14.08 -4.02
CA LYS A 142 20.91 14.42 -5.07
C LYS A 142 22.21 15.00 -4.48
N LYS A 143 22.11 15.92 -3.52
CA LYS A 143 23.28 16.48 -2.80
C LYS A 143 24.14 15.39 -2.15
N LEU A 144 23.54 14.39 -1.51
CA LEU A 144 24.28 13.25 -0.94
C LEU A 144 24.87 12.36 -2.04
N THR A 145 24.10 12.06 -3.09
CA THR A 145 24.57 11.18 -4.18
C THR A 145 25.73 11.79 -4.95
N HIS A 146 25.78 13.11 -5.15
CA HIS A 146 26.90 13.77 -5.80
C HIS A 146 28.20 13.62 -4.99
N LYS A 147 28.11 13.59 -3.65
CA LYS A 147 29.29 13.46 -2.79
C LYS A 147 29.73 12.00 -2.57
N PHE A 148 28.79 11.06 -2.53
CA PHE A 148 29.05 9.70 -2.06
C PHE A 148 28.63 8.58 -3.02
N GLY A 149 27.91 8.90 -4.10
CA GLY A 149 27.18 7.93 -4.89
C GLY A 149 25.87 7.47 -4.22
N PRO A 150 24.95 6.85 -4.97
CA PRO A 150 23.59 6.54 -4.50
C PRO A 150 23.56 5.52 -3.36
N GLU A 151 24.36 4.44 -3.45
CA GLU A 151 24.37 3.38 -2.43
C GLU A 151 24.83 3.91 -1.07
N LYS A 152 25.98 4.59 -1.03
CA LYS A 152 26.53 5.15 0.20
C LYS A 152 25.64 6.28 0.74
N ALA A 153 25.01 7.09 -0.11
CA ALA A 153 24.04 8.10 0.31
C ALA A 153 22.83 7.47 1.05
N ILE A 154 22.28 6.36 0.54
CA ILE A 154 21.20 5.64 1.23
C ILE A 154 21.66 5.07 2.57
N ASN A 155 22.86 4.48 2.63
CA ASN A 155 23.39 3.95 3.88
C ASN A 155 23.62 5.05 4.91
N ILE A 156 24.17 6.20 4.50
CA ILE A 156 24.32 7.37 5.37
C ILE A 156 22.96 7.84 5.89
N LEU A 157 21.93 7.97 5.03
CA LEU A 157 20.58 8.33 5.46
C LEU A 157 20.03 7.34 6.49
N LYS A 158 20.13 6.03 6.21
CA LYS A 158 19.65 4.99 7.13
C LYS A 158 20.36 5.04 8.48
N THR A 159 21.68 5.20 8.49
CA THR A 159 22.46 5.27 9.74
C THR A 159 22.16 6.54 10.51
N VAL A 160 22.29 7.71 9.88
CA VAL A 160 22.16 9.01 10.56
C VAL A 160 20.73 9.22 11.08
N LEU A 161 19.71 8.90 10.28
CA LEU A 161 18.31 9.11 10.67
C LEU A 161 17.80 8.08 11.69
N SER A 162 18.54 6.98 11.91
CA SER A 162 18.15 5.93 12.87
C SER A 162 18.44 6.25 14.33
N VAL A 163 19.20 7.32 14.60
CA VAL A 163 19.67 7.68 15.95
C VAL A 163 19.24 9.11 16.34
N PRO A 164 19.23 9.46 17.65
CA PRO A 164 19.01 10.84 18.11
C PRO A 164 20.05 11.82 17.54
N LYS A 165 19.69 13.11 17.44
CA LYS A 165 20.55 14.17 16.87
C LYS A 165 21.93 14.23 17.52
N GLU A 166 22.02 14.02 18.83
CA GLU A 166 23.29 14.02 19.55
C GLU A 166 24.21 12.89 19.11
N GLN A 167 23.67 11.68 18.98
CA GLN A 167 24.44 10.51 18.51
C GLN A 167 24.76 10.59 17.02
N ALA A 168 23.91 11.25 16.23
CA ALA A 168 24.14 11.46 14.81
C ALA A 168 25.44 12.24 14.52
N LYS A 169 25.89 13.12 15.43
CA LYS A 169 27.13 13.91 15.28
C LYS A 169 28.34 13.02 15.00
N THR A 170 28.51 11.96 15.79
CA THR A 170 29.62 11.01 15.65
C THR A 170 29.59 10.29 14.30
N TYR A 171 28.41 9.92 13.80
CA TYR A 171 28.30 9.30 12.47
C TYR A 171 28.61 10.29 11.35
N LEU A 172 28.17 11.54 11.48
CA LEU A 172 28.46 12.58 10.51
C LEU A 172 29.97 12.84 10.39
N GLU A 173 30.67 12.93 11.52
CA GLU A 173 32.14 13.06 11.56
C GLU A 173 32.81 11.87 10.86
N LYS A 174 32.38 10.64 11.15
CA LYS A 174 32.89 9.41 10.50
C LYS A 174 32.69 9.42 8.98
N TYR A 175 31.69 10.12 8.47
CA TYR A 175 31.43 10.27 7.03
C TYR A 175 32.06 11.53 6.41
N ASN A 176 32.91 12.26 7.14
CA ASN A 176 33.49 13.54 6.72
C ASN A 176 32.40 14.57 6.35
N LEU A 177 31.37 14.65 7.20
CA LEU A 177 30.27 15.60 7.14
C LEU A 177 30.31 16.46 8.41
N PRO A 178 30.79 17.71 8.36
CA PRO A 178 30.86 18.58 9.54
C PRO A 178 29.48 18.73 10.21
N PRO A 179 29.30 18.34 11.48
CA PRO A 179 27.99 18.35 12.13
C PRO A 179 27.31 19.73 12.13
N GLN A 180 28.08 20.82 12.24
CA GLN A 180 27.56 22.19 12.22
C GLN A 180 26.75 22.49 10.95
N SER A 181 27.18 21.95 9.81
CA SER A 181 26.54 22.18 8.50
C SER A 181 25.51 21.11 8.13
N TRP A 182 25.70 19.88 8.61
CA TRP A 182 24.92 18.72 8.13
C TRP A 182 23.81 18.27 9.08
N LEU A 183 23.85 18.61 10.37
CA LEU A 183 22.77 18.25 11.30
C LEU A 183 21.42 18.82 10.87
N HIS A 184 21.38 20.09 10.49
CA HIS A 184 20.15 20.74 10.00
C HIS A 184 19.66 20.17 8.67
N PHE A 185 20.57 19.63 7.86
CA PHE A 185 20.23 18.98 6.60
C PHE A 185 19.52 17.64 6.85
N PHE A 186 20.05 16.78 7.72
CA PHE A 186 19.43 15.48 8.04
C PHE A 186 18.21 15.61 8.97
N PHE A 187 18.22 16.59 9.88
CA PHE A 187 17.16 16.82 10.86
C PHE A 187 16.58 18.23 10.73
N PRO A 188 15.94 18.54 9.58
CA PRO A 188 15.41 19.87 9.32
C PRO A 188 14.39 20.26 10.40
N LYS A 189 14.45 21.52 10.83
CA LYS A 189 13.39 22.11 11.66
C LYS A 189 12.20 22.36 10.74
N THR A 190 11.05 21.81 11.08
CA THR A 190 9.81 22.04 10.33
C THR A 190 8.64 22.16 11.30
N ASN A 191 7.81 23.17 11.09
CA ASN A 191 6.53 23.32 11.79
C ASN A 191 5.39 22.63 11.00
N ARG A 192 5.70 22.13 9.80
CA ARG A 192 4.76 21.41 8.94
C ARG A 192 4.31 20.14 9.63
N GLU A 193 3.01 19.99 9.80
CA GLU A 193 2.44 18.73 10.27
C GLU A 193 2.52 17.66 9.17
N ILE A 194 2.86 16.44 9.56
CA ILE A 194 3.04 15.31 8.65
C ILE A 194 2.14 14.17 9.09
N TYR A 195 1.42 13.58 8.14
CA TYR A 195 0.53 12.45 8.40
C TYR A 195 0.86 11.27 7.48
N LEU A 196 1.02 10.09 8.07
CA LEU A 196 1.11 8.82 7.36
C LEU A 196 -0.31 8.22 7.25
N VAL A 197 -0.75 7.97 6.02
CA VAL A 197 -2.05 7.37 5.71
C VAL A 197 -1.86 5.94 5.22
N LEU A 198 -2.52 4.99 5.87
CA LEU A 198 -2.43 3.55 5.57
C LEU A 198 -3.83 3.00 5.30
N ASP A 199 -3.97 2.22 4.21
CA ASP A 199 -5.22 1.57 3.85
C ASP A 199 -5.06 0.07 3.60
N TYR A 200 -6.18 -0.65 3.63
CA TYR A 200 -6.23 -2.10 3.43
C TYR A 200 -5.60 -2.56 2.11
N SER A 201 -5.60 -1.75 1.05
CA SER A 201 -5.00 -2.17 -0.21
C SER A 201 -3.49 -2.42 -0.10
N LEU A 202 -2.82 -1.87 0.91
CA LEU A 202 -1.42 -2.15 1.22
C LEU A 202 -1.19 -3.60 1.68
N ILE A 203 -2.17 -4.27 2.29
CA ILE A 203 -2.06 -5.71 2.58
C ILE A 203 -1.95 -6.48 1.27
N ASN A 204 -2.89 -6.26 0.35
CA ASN A 204 -2.93 -6.96 -0.94
C ASN A 204 -1.72 -6.63 -1.85
N LYS A 205 -1.07 -5.49 -1.63
CA LYS A 205 0.07 -5.01 -2.41
C LYS A 205 1.40 -5.17 -1.69
N ALA A 206 1.41 -5.80 -0.52
CA ALA A 206 2.60 -6.07 0.29
C ALA A 206 3.75 -6.62 -0.54
N TYR A 207 3.45 -7.55 -1.44
CA TYR A 207 4.42 -8.12 -2.36
C TYR A 207 5.28 -7.07 -3.10
N TRP A 208 4.65 -6.00 -3.59
CA TRP A 208 5.31 -4.99 -4.43
C TRP A 208 5.91 -3.84 -3.62
N TRP A 209 5.15 -3.20 -2.73
CA TRP A 209 5.74 -2.08 -1.98
C TRP A 209 6.84 -2.56 -1.05
N TYR A 210 6.76 -3.78 -0.49
CA TYR A 210 7.84 -4.31 0.34
C TYR A 210 9.09 -4.59 -0.50
N TYR A 211 8.93 -5.12 -1.72
CA TYR A 211 10.02 -5.30 -2.67
C TYR A 211 10.71 -3.97 -2.97
N PHE A 212 9.96 -2.94 -3.34
CA PHE A 212 10.54 -1.63 -3.59
C PHE A 212 11.20 -1.04 -2.36
N GLY A 213 10.56 -1.11 -1.18
CA GLY A 213 11.12 -0.54 0.06
C GLY A 213 12.39 -1.23 0.54
N THR A 214 12.62 -2.47 0.12
CA THR A 214 13.82 -3.26 0.47
C THR A 214 14.82 -3.41 -0.67
N TRP A 215 14.69 -2.62 -1.74
CA TRP A 215 15.61 -2.65 -2.87
C TRP A 215 17.07 -2.46 -2.44
N ASP A 216 17.93 -3.37 -2.85
CA ASP A 216 19.36 -3.32 -2.69
C ASP A 216 20.04 -2.96 -4.01
N MET A 217 20.87 -1.91 -3.99
CA MET A 217 21.48 -1.34 -5.20
C MET A 217 22.56 -2.24 -5.81
N LYS A 218 23.21 -3.11 -5.01
CA LYS A 218 24.26 -4.02 -5.49
C LYS A 218 23.66 -5.21 -6.20
N THR A 219 22.72 -5.86 -5.54
CA THR A 219 22.05 -7.06 -6.03
C THR A 219 20.95 -6.75 -7.03
N ARG A 220 20.50 -5.49 -7.10
CA ARG A 220 19.39 -5.01 -7.93
C ARG A 220 18.11 -5.82 -7.69
N LYS A 221 17.86 -6.16 -6.43
CA LYS A 221 16.70 -6.93 -5.99
C LYS A 221 16.17 -6.38 -4.68
N GLY A 222 14.85 -6.43 -4.54
CA GLY A 222 14.17 -6.30 -3.26
C GLY A 222 13.84 -7.66 -2.66
N HIS A 223 13.41 -7.65 -1.40
CA HIS A 223 12.84 -8.81 -0.75
C HIS A 223 11.32 -8.78 -0.85
N HIS A 224 10.72 -9.95 -1.06
CA HIS A 224 9.28 -10.10 -0.87
C HIS A 224 9.01 -10.50 0.58
N ALA A 225 8.00 -9.86 1.17
CA ALA A 225 7.41 -10.24 2.42
C ALA A 225 5.89 -10.21 2.23
N SER A 226 5.17 -11.13 2.87
CA SER A 226 3.73 -11.26 2.71
C SER A 226 3.01 -11.16 4.05
N ILE A 227 1.77 -10.68 3.92
CA ILE A 227 0.71 -10.71 4.92
C ILE A 227 -0.54 -11.17 4.17
N GLU A 228 -1.22 -12.18 4.70
CA GLU A 228 -2.44 -12.70 4.10
C GLU A 228 -3.52 -12.81 5.15
N LYS A 229 -4.68 -12.18 4.89
CA LYS A 229 -5.84 -12.32 5.76
C LYS A 229 -6.44 -13.71 5.59
N ILE A 230 -6.61 -14.45 6.68
CA ILE A 230 -7.32 -15.74 6.67
C ILE A 230 -8.83 -15.44 6.62
N PRO A 231 -9.53 -15.72 5.51
CA PRO A 231 -10.93 -15.36 5.39
C PRO A 231 -11.80 -16.24 6.29
N GLN A 232 -12.80 -15.63 6.94
CA GLN A 232 -13.77 -16.35 7.79
C GLN A 232 -13.10 -17.13 8.93
N ALA A 233 -12.01 -16.61 9.49
CA ALA A 233 -11.29 -17.23 10.59
C ALA A 233 -12.17 -17.33 11.85
N GLN A 234 -12.25 -18.53 12.43
CA GLN A 234 -13.01 -18.83 13.64
C GLN A 234 -12.26 -19.85 14.49
N PHE A 235 -12.37 -19.71 15.81
CA PHE A 235 -11.82 -20.69 16.76
C PHE A 235 -12.76 -21.89 16.89
N LYS A 236 -12.21 -23.10 16.82
CA LYS A 236 -12.89 -24.36 17.13
C LYS A 236 -11.99 -25.23 18.02
N GLY A 237 -12.13 -25.06 19.34
CA GLY A 237 -11.23 -25.67 20.32
C GLY A 237 -9.79 -25.16 20.14
N SER A 238 -8.83 -26.06 19.99
CA SER A 238 -7.42 -25.74 19.72
C SER A 238 -7.11 -25.37 18.27
N PHE A 239 -8.12 -25.32 17.39
CA PHE A 239 -7.94 -25.02 15.97
C PHE A 239 -8.42 -23.62 15.61
N LEU A 240 -7.71 -22.97 14.68
CA LEU A 240 -8.24 -21.85 13.90
C LEU A 240 -8.68 -22.39 12.53
N ILE A 241 -9.94 -22.20 12.17
CA ILE A 241 -10.52 -22.65 10.90
C ILE A 241 -10.92 -21.42 10.10
N GLY A 242 -10.50 -21.36 8.84
CA GLY A 242 -10.92 -20.35 7.88
C GLY A 242 -11.21 -20.97 6.52
N LYS A 243 -11.53 -20.15 5.52
CA LYS A 243 -11.83 -20.60 4.16
C LYS A 243 -10.61 -21.30 3.55
N LYS A 244 -10.72 -22.62 3.34
CA LYS A 244 -9.63 -23.50 2.86
C LYS A 244 -8.37 -23.49 3.75
N CYS A 245 -8.49 -23.07 5.00
CA CYS A 245 -7.38 -22.95 5.95
C CYS A 245 -7.74 -23.63 7.28
N LYS A 246 -6.84 -24.46 7.82
CA LYS A 246 -6.99 -25.05 9.15
C LYS A 246 -5.63 -25.02 9.85
N ILE A 247 -5.57 -24.52 11.07
CA ILE A 247 -4.34 -24.39 11.86
C ILE A 247 -4.56 -25.02 13.22
N ASP A 248 -3.69 -25.95 13.59
CA ASP A 248 -3.58 -26.48 14.95
C ASP A 248 -2.73 -25.50 15.78
N LEU A 249 -3.38 -24.77 16.70
CA LEU A 249 -2.70 -23.77 17.51
C LEU A 249 -1.82 -24.42 18.58
N ASN A 250 -2.05 -25.66 19.01
CA ASN A 250 -1.18 -26.30 20.00
C ASN A 250 0.14 -26.72 19.37
N LYS A 251 0.10 -27.29 18.16
CA LYS A 251 1.29 -27.76 17.44
C LYS A 251 1.97 -26.68 16.59
N GLY A 252 1.26 -25.61 16.27
CA GLY A 252 1.75 -24.56 15.37
C GLY A 252 1.89 -25.07 13.94
N ILE A 253 0.99 -25.93 13.48
CA ILE A 253 1.01 -26.50 12.13
C ILE A 253 -0.30 -26.17 11.44
N GLY A 254 -0.22 -25.64 10.23
CA GLY A 254 -1.39 -25.27 9.43
C GLY A 254 -1.38 -25.91 8.05
N LYS A 255 -2.55 -25.92 7.42
CA LYS A 255 -2.76 -26.31 6.03
C LYS A 255 -3.63 -25.27 5.35
N TRP A 256 -3.17 -24.70 4.24
CA TRP A 256 -3.94 -23.74 3.44
C TRP A 256 -3.92 -24.17 1.97
N GLN A 257 -5.10 -24.32 1.37
CA GLN A 257 -5.29 -24.76 -0.02
C GLN A 257 -4.59 -26.09 -0.36
N GLY A 258 -4.42 -26.97 0.63
CA GLY A 258 -3.71 -28.24 0.42
C GLY A 258 -2.24 -28.23 0.86
N HIS A 259 -1.64 -27.06 1.01
CA HIS A 259 -0.22 -26.93 1.38
C HIS A 259 -0.04 -26.79 2.89
N SER A 260 0.82 -27.62 3.47
CA SER A 260 1.19 -27.56 4.88
C SER A 260 2.22 -26.47 5.13
N PHE A 261 2.14 -25.83 6.30
CA PHE A 261 3.11 -24.85 6.76
C PHE A 261 3.25 -24.88 8.28
N ASN A 262 4.41 -24.43 8.77
CA ASN A 262 4.68 -24.29 10.19
C ASN A 262 4.47 -22.84 10.64
N LEU A 263 4.12 -22.67 11.91
CA LEU A 263 4.11 -21.39 12.60
C LEU A 263 5.37 -21.24 13.43
N LYS A 264 6.08 -20.13 13.30
CA LYS A 264 7.17 -19.76 14.22
C LYS A 264 6.61 -19.15 15.50
N ALA A 265 5.51 -18.40 15.40
CA ALA A 265 4.82 -17.82 16.55
C ALA A 265 3.32 -17.61 16.30
N LEU A 266 2.56 -17.64 17.38
CA LEU A 266 1.20 -17.11 17.48
C LEU A 266 1.27 -15.79 18.26
N VAL A 267 0.65 -14.75 17.72
CA VAL A 267 0.56 -13.42 18.31
C VAL A 267 -0.93 -13.07 18.40
N ILE A 268 -1.42 -12.85 19.61
CA ILE A 268 -2.79 -12.39 19.85
C ILE A 268 -2.71 -10.94 20.34
N ILE A 269 -3.32 -10.02 19.62
CA ILE A 269 -3.35 -8.59 19.97
C ILE A 269 -4.76 -8.19 20.42
N ASN A 270 -4.88 -7.67 21.63
CA ASN A 270 -6.09 -6.98 22.04
C ASN A 270 -6.04 -5.53 21.53
N LEU A 271 -6.77 -5.22 20.45
CA LEU A 271 -6.69 -3.90 19.81
C LEU A 271 -7.18 -2.75 20.69
N ARG A 272 -8.03 -3.03 21.70
CA ARG A 272 -8.54 -2.03 22.65
C ARG A 272 -7.50 -1.77 23.74
N LYS A 273 -6.98 -2.83 24.37
CA LYS A 273 -6.03 -2.74 25.49
C LYS A 273 -4.58 -2.52 25.04
N LYS A 274 -4.27 -2.71 23.75
CA LYS A 274 -2.91 -2.66 23.18
C LYS A 274 -1.96 -3.68 23.83
N ILE A 275 -2.48 -4.82 24.25
CA ILE A 275 -1.71 -5.89 24.89
C ILE A 275 -1.47 -7.01 23.87
N ILE A 276 -0.20 -7.40 23.72
CA ILE A 276 0.22 -8.55 22.92
C ILE A 276 0.42 -9.74 23.84
N GLN A 277 -0.14 -10.88 23.44
CA GLN A 277 0.25 -12.20 23.94
C GLN A 277 0.98 -12.92 22.80
N LYS A 278 2.19 -13.41 23.07
CA LYS A 278 2.99 -14.12 22.08
C LYS A 278 3.34 -15.51 22.61
N ARG A 279 3.12 -16.52 21.79
CA ARG A 279 3.59 -17.89 21.99
C ARG A 279 4.50 -18.26 20.83
N SER A 280 5.73 -18.67 21.13
CA SER A 280 6.67 -19.19 20.14
C SER A 280 6.50 -20.71 20.01
N TYR A 281 6.79 -21.24 18.83
CA TYR A 281 6.90 -22.68 18.59
C TYR A 281 8.35 -23.06 18.29
N ALA A 282 8.68 -24.35 18.40
CA ALA A 282 10.04 -24.86 18.19
C ALA A 282 10.49 -24.87 16.71
N HIS A 283 9.63 -24.49 15.78
CA HIS A 283 9.90 -24.50 14.34
C HIS A 283 10.93 -23.43 13.96
N THR A 284 12.04 -23.84 13.32
CA THR A 284 13.13 -22.93 12.90
C THR A 284 12.70 -21.98 11.78
N HIS A 285 11.77 -22.43 10.94
CA HIS A 285 11.19 -21.67 9.83
C HIS A 285 9.66 -21.78 9.88
N GLY A 286 8.99 -20.70 9.50
CA GLY A 286 7.53 -20.68 9.45
C GLY A 286 6.96 -19.28 9.40
N PHE A 287 5.65 -19.22 9.34
CA PHE A 287 4.89 -17.97 9.39
C PHE A 287 4.64 -17.53 10.83
N ILE A 288 4.30 -16.26 11.00
CA ILE A 288 3.71 -15.75 12.22
C ILE A 288 2.21 -15.67 11.98
N LEU A 289 1.41 -16.18 12.93
CA LEU A 289 -0.03 -16.02 12.93
C LEU A 289 -0.39 -14.88 13.88
N GLU A 290 -0.95 -13.80 13.37
CA GLU A 290 -1.51 -12.72 14.17
C GLU A 290 -3.04 -12.85 14.24
N ILE A 291 -3.61 -12.66 15.43
CA ILE A 291 -5.05 -12.65 15.63
C ILE A 291 -5.43 -11.41 16.45
N SER A 292 -6.31 -10.60 15.88
CA SER A 292 -6.78 -9.36 16.50
C SER A 292 -8.09 -9.58 17.25
N GLN A 293 -8.11 -9.23 18.53
CA GLN A 293 -9.31 -9.23 19.37
C GLN A 293 -9.89 -7.81 19.51
N PRO A 294 -11.23 -7.67 19.55
CA PRO A 294 -12.23 -8.75 19.63
C PRO A 294 -12.75 -9.24 18.26
N THR A 295 -12.25 -8.72 17.14
CA THR A 295 -12.79 -9.02 15.80
C THR A 295 -12.46 -10.44 15.29
N ASN A 296 -11.51 -11.12 15.95
CA ASN A 296 -10.95 -12.41 15.54
C ASN A 296 -10.43 -12.44 14.10
N GLU A 297 -10.03 -11.27 13.59
CA GLU A 297 -9.38 -11.21 12.28
C GLU A 297 -7.98 -11.77 12.39
N ALA A 298 -7.66 -12.72 11.52
CA ALA A 298 -6.41 -13.45 11.56
C ALA A 298 -5.59 -13.18 10.30
N PHE A 299 -4.29 -12.95 10.48
CA PHE A 299 -3.32 -12.68 9.43
C PHE A 299 -2.16 -13.67 9.54
N LEU A 300 -1.77 -14.24 8.41
CA LEU A 300 -0.60 -15.09 8.30
C LEU A 300 0.52 -14.26 7.64
N LEU A 301 1.65 -14.12 8.32
CA LEU A 301 2.71 -13.20 7.91
C LEU A 301 4.06 -13.90 7.82
N THR A 302 4.90 -13.44 6.91
CA THR A 302 6.34 -13.74 6.98
C THR A 302 7.00 -13.01 8.16
N GLU A 303 8.07 -13.57 8.72
CA GLU A 303 8.79 -12.97 9.84
C GLU A 303 9.31 -11.56 9.52
N LYS A 304 9.84 -11.35 8.32
CA LYS A 304 10.26 -10.02 7.85
C LYS A 304 9.11 -9.00 7.85
N PHE A 305 7.91 -9.42 7.47
CA PHE A 305 6.74 -8.54 7.47
C PHE A 305 6.29 -8.18 8.88
N TYR A 306 6.29 -9.17 9.80
CA TYR A 306 5.91 -8.98 11.19
C TYR A 306 6.68 -7.83 11.87
N HIS A 307 7.97 -7.72 11.57
CA HIS A 307 8.86 -6.69 12.11
C HIS A 307 8.80 -5.33 11.40
N SER A 308 7.94 -5.18 10.38
CA SER A 308 7.82 -3.93 9.63
C SER A 308 7.00 -2.88 10.37
N LEU A 309 7.28 -1.60 10.13
CA LEU A 309 6.47 -0.49 10.63
C LEU A 309 5.02 -0.63 10.19
N PHE A 310 4.79 -1.01 8.92
CA PHE A 310 3.44 -1.19 8.41
C PHE A 310 2.65 -2.19 9.27
N ASN A 311 3.23 -3.34 9.59
CA ASN A 311 2.54 -4.33 10.41
C ASN A 311 2.22 -3.79 11.81
N ARG A 312 3.19 -3.15 12.44
CA ARG A 312 3.05 -2.56 13.77
C ARG A 312 1.95 -1.51 13.85
N LEU A 313 1.91 -0.59 12.88
CA LEU A 313 0.91 0.47 12.83
C LEU A 313 -0.43 -0.07 12.33
N PHE A 314 -0.47 -0.80 11.22
CA PHE A 314 -1.73 -1.17 10.57
C PHE A 314 -2.41 -2.38 11.19
N ALA A 315 -1.72 -3.52 11.25
CA ALA A 315 -2.29 -4.78 11.74
C ALA A 315 -2.40 -4.79 13.27
N LEU A 316 -1.32 -4.40 13.97
CA LEU A 316 -1.30 -4.41 15.43
C LEU A 316 -1.89 -3.14 16.04
N ASN A 317 -2.02 -2.05 15.27
CA ASN A 317 -2.51 -0.74 15.75
C ASN A 317 -1.81 -0.28 17.03
N LEU A 318 -0.49 -0.45 17.07
CA LEU A 318 0.35 -0.09 18.21
C LEU A 318 0.99 1.28 17.97
N PRO A 319 0.62 2.30 18.77
CA PRO A 319 1.25 3.61 18.65
C PRO A 319 2.69 3.57 19.09
N THR A 320 3.43 4.59 18.67
CA THR A 320 4.82 4.76 19.01
C THR A 320 5.11 6.21 19.38
N PRO A 321 6.25 6.52 20.02
CA PRO A 321 6.64 7.90 20.28
C PRO A 321 6.66 8.77 19.02
N HIS A 322 6.88 8.16 17.85
CA HIS A 322 7.02 8.79 16.54
C HIS A 322 5.75 8.78 15.70
N PHE A 323 4.77 7.94 16.02
CA PHE A 323 3.53 7.79 15.25
C PHE A 323 2.32 7.75 16.18
N VAL A 324 1.47 8.77 16.08
CA VAL A 324 0.26 8.89 16.88
C VAL A 324 -0.98 8.72 16.02
N ASN A 325 -1.81 7.72 16.34
CA ASN A 325 -3.04 7.47 15.61
C ASN A 325 -4.05 8.60 15.88
N ILE A 326 -4.54 9.25 14.81
CA ILE A 326 -5.55 10.32 14.91
C ILE A 326 -6.89 9.94 14.30
N TYR A 327 -6.91 8.86 13.51
CA TYR A 327 -8.10 8.29 12.91
C TYR A 327 -7.88 6.80 12.67
N ASN A 328 -8.78 5.97 13.20
CA ASN A 328 -8.63 4.52 13.17
C ASN A 328 -9.93 3.84 12.76
N THR A 329 -9.89 3.17 11.62
CA THR A 329 -10.83 2.12 11.23
C THR A 329 -10.03 0.81 11.16
N PRO A 330 -10.12 -0.06 12.19
CA PRO A 330 -9.23 -1.22 12.35
C PRO A 330 -9.10 -2.06 11.09
N HIS A 331 -7.85 -2.35 10.71
CA HIS A 331 -7.45 -3.12 9.51
C HIS A 331 -8.06 -2.66 8.18
N ILE A 332 -8.62 -1.44 8.11
CA ILE A 332 -9.24 -0.93 6.89
C ILE A 332 -8.60 0.38 6.47
N PHE A 333 -8.52 1.35 7.39
CA PHE A 333 -7.97 2.67 7.11
C PHE A 333 -7.50 3.36 8.38
N GLN A 334 -6.31 3.95 8.34
CA GLN A 334 -5.71 4.62 9.49
C GLN A 334 -4.93 5.87 9.08
N VAL A 335 -4.92 6.86 9.96
CA VAL A 335 -4.12 8.08 9.81
C VAL A 335 -3.28 8.27 11.07
N TRP A 336 -1.98 8.44 10.86
CA TRP A 336 -0.97 8.57 11.90
C TRP A 336 -0.25 9.90 11.78
N LYS A 337 -0.28 10.75 12.80
CA LYS A 337 0.56 11.95 12.87
C LYS A 337 2.01 11.53 13.16
N VAL A 338 2.94 11.99 12.33
CA VAL A 338 4.38 11.73 12.46
C VAL A 338 5.01 12.78 13.40
N ARG A 339 5.91 12.35 14.29
CA ARG A 339 6.55 13.18 15.32
C ARG A 339 8.08 13.09 15.31
#